data_AF-M6Q1R7-F1
#
_entry.id   AF-M6Q1R7-F1
#
_cell.length_a   1.000
_cell.length_b   1.000
_cell.length_c   1.000
_cell.angle_alpha   90.00
_cell.angle_beta   90.00
_cell.angle_gamma   90.00
#
_symmetry.space_group_name_H-M   'P 1'
#
loop_
_entity.id
_entity.type
_entity.pdbx_description
1 polymer ?
#
loop_
_entity_poly.entity_id
_entity_poly.type
_entity_poly.pdbx_seq_one_letter_code
_entity_poly.pdbx_strand_id
1 'polypeptide(L)'
;MDTSLREEEARQQDGRDRGAILITYPAPPEDTVVEYFRNSLPLTGLSLRNIDVPIVHGHPLYQEGISTTGPNSKFPKVGIECTTDRNTQFLGLNEHHFKNSESFIKFLTEISELPESQRLSTKSFLDEFSRKKHFQQLQYTVESEVVICGFATGNAGRNTNKWIYDAALAVTLLMANDLPVLYPGLTVFLPEDTEPNLSTADFSEPFWGFEIRVRLVQSKSIFRTKPAFLFPDTRSFDVFLTRSRTRLEGNFGLEDKP
;
A
#
# COMPACT_ATOMS: atom_id res chain seq x y z
N MET A 1 -21.80 -8.97 -29.68
CA MET A 1 -22.65 -9.96 -28.99
C MET A 1 -23.29 -9.22 -27.84
N ASP A 2 -24.59 -8.92 -27.92
CA ASP A 2 -25.35 -8.31 -26.82
C ASP A 2 -25.71 -9.40 -25.82
N THR A 3 -24.97 -9.48 -24.72
CA THR A 3 -25.34 -10.32 -23.57
C THR A 3 -26.41 -9.58 -22.78
N SER A 4 -27.52 -10.23 -22.45
CA SER A 4 -28.60 -9.54 -21.72
C SER A 4 -28.20 -9.32 -20.26
N LEU A 5 -28.62 -8.20 -19.66
CA LEU A 5 -28.35 -7.88 -18.24
C LEU A 5 -28.71 -9.02 -17.28
N ARG A 6 -29.72 -9.85 -17.62
CA ARG A 6 -30.13 -11.02 -16.84
C ARG A 6 -29.13 -12.18 -16.90
N GLU A 7 -28.47 -12.38 -18.03
CA GLU A 7 -27.41 -13.39 -18.17
C GLU A 7 -26.17 -12.97 -17.39
N GLU A 8 -25.89 -11.66 -17.32
CA GLU A 8 -24.79 -11.11 -16.55
C GLU A 8 -25.03 -11.21 -15.03
N GLU A 9 -26.26 -10.93 -14.58
CA GLU A 9 -26.68 -11.15 -13.18
C GLU A 9 -26.61 -12.63 -12.78
N ALA A 10 -27.08 -13.55 -13.65
CA ALA A 10 -27.00 -14.99 -13.39
C ALA A 10 -25.54 -15.47 -13.31
N ARG A 11 -24.65 -14.93 -14.16
CA ARG A 11 -23.20 -15.23 -14.15
C ARG A 11 -22.53 -14.78 -12.84
N GLN A 12 -22.89 -13.59 -12.34
CA GLN A 12 -22.38 -13.07 -11.05
C GLN A 12 -22.82 -13.93 -9.86
N GLN A 13 -24.04 -14.51 -9.89
CA GLN A 13 -24.58 -15.35 -8.83
C GLN A 13 -23.99 -16.77 -8.78
N ASP A 14 -23.57 -17.32 -9.92
CA ASP A 14 -23.00 -18.68 -10.06
C ASP A 14 -21.59 -18.82 -9.43
N GLY A 15 -20.98 -17.71 -9.00
CA GLY A 15 -19.71 -17.71 -8.26
C GLY A 15 -18.47 -18.08 -9.09
N ARG A 16 -18.63 -18.46 -10.37
CA ARG A 16 -17.53 -18.71 -11.33
C ARG A 16 -16.68 -17.47 -11.61
N ASP A 17 -17.23 -16.29 -11.31
CA ASP A 17 -16.56 -14.99 -11.40
C ASP A 17 -16.00 -14.48 -10.05
N ARG A 18 -16.03 -15.29 -8.98
CA ARG A 18 -15.39 -14.91 -7.71
C ARG A 18 -13.88 -14.87 -7.90
N GLY A 19 -13.39 -13.68 -8.18
CA GLY A 19 -11.98 -13.37 -8.25
C GLY A 19 -11.45 -12.76 -6.96
N ALA A 20 -10.13 -12.68 -6.87
CA ALA A 20 -9.43 -11.91 -5.86
C ALA A 20 -8.64 -10.79 -6.53
N ILE A 21 -8.47 -9.67 -5.82
CA ILE A 21 -7.69 -8.51 -6.25
C ILE A 21 -6.65 -8.24 -5.17
N LEU A 22 -5.38 -8.25 -5.56
CA LEU A 22 -4.26 -7.88 -4.73
C LEU A 22 -3.69 -6.55 -5.24
N ILE A 23 -3.50 -5.59 -4.34
CA ILE A 23 -2.87 -4.30 -4.64
C ILE A 23 -1.50 -4.29 -3.97
N THR A 24 -0.47 -3.92 -4.72
CA THR A 24 0.90 -3.83 -4.21
C THR A 24 1.56 -2.52 -4.63
N TYR A 25 2.36 -1.98 -3.73
CA TYR A 25 3.24 -0.83 -3.96
C TYR A 25 4.70 -1.31 -3.85
N PRO A 26 5.63 -0.77 -4.65
CA PRO A 26 7.06 -0.92 -4.41
C PRO A 26 7.45 -0.50 -2.99
N ALA A 27 6.85 0.58 -2.50
CA ALA A 27 7.00 1.08 -1.14
C ALA A 27 5.61 1.47 -0.60
N PRO A 28 4.98 0.68 0.30
CA PRO A 28 3.69 1.05 0.88
C PRO A 28 3.80 2.44 1.54
N PRO A 29 3.03 3.45 1.12
CA PRO A 29 3.36 4.86 1.39
C PRO A 29 3.35 5.21 2.87
N GLU A 30 2.38 4.70 3.63
CA GLU A 30 2.30 4.96 5.08
C GLU A 30 3.37 4.19 5.86
N ASP A 31 3.46 2.87 5.65
CA ASP A 31 4.39 1.99 6.37
C ASP A 31 5.86 2.40 6.12
N THR A 32 6.19 2.75 4.88
CA THR A 32 7.55 3.18 4.51
C THR A 32 7.95 4.45 5.25
N VAL A 33 7.05 5.45 5.33
CA VAL A 33 7.33 6.71 6.03
C VAL A 33 7.40 6.46 7.54
N VAL A 34 6.53 5.60 8.10
CA VAL A 34 6.58 5.19 9.51
C VAL A 34 7.90 4.52 9.86
N GLU A 35 8.33 3.54 9.08
CA GLU A 35 9.58 2.82 9.31
C GLU A 35 10.79 3.76 9.20
N TYR A 36 10.80 4.61 8.17
CA TYR A 36 11.85 5.62 8.01
C TYR A 36 11.91 6.57 9.21
N PHE A 37 10.77 7.07 9.70
CA PHE A 37 10.73 7.93 10.88
C PHE A 37 11.15 7.21 12.17
N ARG A 38 10.79 5.94 12.35
CA ARG A 38 11.23 5.14 13.51
C ARG A 38 12.74 4.98 13.55
N ASN A 39 13.37 4.83 12.39
CA ASN A 39 14.81 4.65 12.30
C ASN A 39 15.56 5.98 12.38
N SER A 40 15.00 7.05 11.81
CA SER A 40 15.71 8.33 11.64
C SER A 40 15.42 9.36 12.74
N LEU A 41 14.21 9.43 13.29
CA LEU A 41 13.86 10.42 14.31
C LEU A 41 14.73 10.30 15.58
N PRO A 42 15.06 9.10 16.10
CA PRO A 42 15.96 8.96 17.24
C PRO A 42 17.37 9.55 17.01
N LEU A 43 17.82 9.63 15.76
CA LEU A 43 19.14 10.15 15.40
C LEU A 43 19.25 11.67 15.52
N THR A 44 18.12 12.37 15.67
CA THR A 44 18.07 13.84 15.82
C THR A 44 18.50 14.33 17.20
N GLY A 45 18.71 13.42 18.17
CA GLY A 45 19.12 13.75 19.53
C GLY A 45 17.99 14.26 20.43
N LEU A 46 16.72 14.10 20.04
CA LEU A 46 15.56 14.42 20.89
C LEU A 46 15.60 13.69 22.24
N SER A 47 16.09 12.45 22.26
CA SER A 47 16.27 11.65 23.48
C SER A 47 17.25 12.29 24.46
N LEU A 48 18.29 12.98 23.98
CA LEU A 48 19.23 13.74 24.82
C LEU A 48 18.58 14.93 25.54
N ARG A 49 17.39 15.34 25.08
CA ARG A 49 16.55 16.38 25.69
C ARG A 49 15.43 15.80 26.55
N ASN A 50 15.46 14.50 26.84
CA ASN A 50 14.38 13.75 27.49
C ASN A 50 13.04 13.82 26.75
N ILE A 51 13.09 13.94 25.41
CA ILE A 51 11.90 13.91 24.56
C ILE A 51 11.88 12.54 23.87
N ASP A 52 11.06 11.63 24.38
CA ASP A 52 10.79 10.34 23.75
C ASP A 52 9.49 10.43 22.95
N VAL A 53 9.56 10.17 21.64
CA VAL A 53 8.46 10.42 20.71
C VAL A 53 8.13 9.11 19.98
N PRO A 54 7.09 8.39 20.38
CA PRO A 54 6.64 7.22 19.64
C PRO A 54 6.11 7.63 18.27
N ILE A 55 6.53 6.87 17.24
CA ILE A 55 6.01 6.96 15.88
C ILE A 55 4.89 5.93 15.68
N VAL A 56 3.71 6.42 15.34
CA VAL A 56 2.49 5.61 15.21
C VAL A 56 1.88 5.74 13.81
N HIS A 57 1.10 4.74 13.40
CA HIS A 57 0.29 4.79 12.17
C HIS A 57 -0.98 5.63 12.38
N GLY A 58 -1.44 6.30 11.34
CA GLY A 58 -2.60 7.18 11.39
C GLY A 58 -2.40 8.47 12.19
N HIS A 59 -3.41 9.33 12.18
CA HIS A 59 -3.38 10.60 12.89
C HIS A 59 -3.35 10.43 14.42
N PRO A 60 -2.45 11.12 15.17
CA PRO A 60 -2.31 10.94 16.63
C PRO A 60 -3.57 11.22 17.45
N LEU A 61 -4.45 12.07 16.95
CA LEU A 61 -5.71 12.45 17.62
C LEU A 61 -6.92 11.58 17.24
N TYR A 62 -6.83 10.73 16.21
CA TYR A 62 -7.99 9.99 15.66
C TYR A 62 -7.84 8.45 15.71
N GLN A 63 -6.84 7.92 16.42
CA GLN A 63 -6.69 6.47 16.57
C GLN A 63 -7.89 5.86 17.33
N GLU A 64 -8.55 4.86 16.72
CA GLU A 64 -9.54 4.03 17.40
C GLU A 64 -8.92 3.44 18.69
N GLY A 65 -9.42 3.87 19.85
CA GLY A 65 -8.89 3.45 21.15
C GLY A 65 -8.35 4.58 22.04
N ILE A 66 -8.56 5.86 21.71
CA ILE A 66 -8.45 6.93 22.72
C ILE A 66 -9.58 6.72 23.72
N SER A 67 -9.24 6.01 24.80
CA SER A 67 -10.09 5.58 25.90
C SER A 67 -11.15 6.60 26.30
N THR A 68 -12.40 6.14 26.43
CA THR A 68 -13.48 6.90 27.07
C THR A 68 -13.27 7.07 28.59
N THR A 69 -12.21 6.48 29.16
CA THR A 69 -11.79 6.68 30.56
C THR A 69 -10.27 6.57 30.75
N GLY A 70 -9.59 7.70 30.98
CA GLY A 70 -8.17 7.75 31.35
C GLY A 70 -7.49 9.06 30.91
N PRO A 71 -6.47 9.56 31.63
CA PRO A 71 -5.78 10.78 31.25
C PRO A 71 -5.03 10.58 29.93
N ASN A 72 -5.01 11.62 29.10
CA ASN A 72 -4.32 11.82 27.80
C ASN A 72 -2.78 11.61 27.84
N SER A 73 -2.30 10.63 28.61
CA SER A 73 -0.96 10.50 29.20
C SER A 73 0.14 9.99 28.26
N LYS A 74 -0.09 9.91 26.95
CA LYS A 74 0.92 9.40 26.00
C LYS A 74 1.32 10.42 24.94
N PHE A 75 1.33 11.72 25.25
CA PHE A 75 1.94 12.73 24.38
C PHE A 75 3.27 13.19 25.00
N PRO A 76 4.32 13.45 24.21
CA PRO A 76 4.29 13.68 22.76
C PRO A 76 4.15 12.41 21.90
N LYS A 77 3.64 12.56 20.67
CA LYS A 77 3.64 11.52 19.62
C LYS A 77 3.81 12.13 18.24
N VAL A 78 4.30 11.33 17.29
CA VAL A 78 4.19 11.61 15.85
C VAL A 78 3.41 10.49 15.19
N GLY A 79 2.37 10.85 14.45
CA GLY A 79 1.54 9.94 13.68
C GLY A 79 1.69 10.24 12.20
N ILE A 80 1.64 9.19 11.40
CA ILE A 80 1.86 9.26 9.96
C ILE A 80 0.68 8.56 9.29
N GLU A 81 -0.03 9.28 8.45
CA GLU A 81 -1.25 8.83 7.79
C GLU A 81 -1.15 9.08 6.29
N CYS A 82 -1.50 8.09 5.48
CA CYS A 82 -1.72 8.34 4.05
C CYS A 82 -3.19 8.68 3.80
N THR A 83 -3.46 9.98 3.61
CA THR A 83 -4.81 10.58 3.52
C THR A 83 -5.46 10.34 2.17
N THR A 84 -4.69 10.40 1.09
CA THR A 84 -5.21 10.21 -0.27
C THR A 84 -4.26 9.39 -1.12
N ASP A 85 -4.83 8.58 -2.01
CA ASP A 85 -4.08 7.79 -3.00
C ASP A 85 -4.70 8.00 -4.38
N ARG A 86 -4.14 8.93 -5.16
CA ARG A 86 -4.68 9.35 -6.45
C ARG A 86 -3.97 8.66 -7.60
N ASN A 87 -4.71 7.88 -8.39
CA ASN A 87 -4.20 7.34 -9.65
C ASN A 87 -4.10 8.48 -10.68
N THR A 88 -2.89 8.75 -11.19
CA THR A 88 -2.66 9.89 -12.11
C THR A 88 -2.48 9.46 -13.55
N GLN A 89 -1.84 8.32 -13.79
CA GLN A 89 -1.61 7.81 -15.14
C GLN A 89 -1.79 6.31 -15.19
N PHE A 90 -2.40 5.81 -16.27
CA PHE A 90 -2.34 4.40 -16.61
C PHE A 90 -1.00 4.13 -17.31
N LEU A 91 -0.13 3.34 -16.67
CA LEU A 91 1.19 3.02 -17.22
C LEU A 91 1.14 1.86 -18.20
N GLY A 92 0.10 1.04 -18.11
CA GLY A 92 -0.14 -0.01 -19.08
C GLY A 92 -1.00 -1.13 -18.51
N LEU A 93 -1.69 -1.78 -19.44
CA LEU A 93 -2.17 -3.13 -19.25
C LEU A 93 -0.97 -4.00 -19.63
N ASN A 94 -0.22 -4.49 -18.65
CA ASN A 94 0.55 -5.69 -18.94
C ASN A 94 -0.47 -6.81 -19.03
N GLU A 95 -1.06 -6.94 -20.22
CA GLU A 95 -1.96 -8.00 -20.65
C GLU A 95 -1.22 -9.34 -20.76
N HIS A 96 -0.14 -9.51 -20.00
CA HIS A 96 0.39 -10.79 -19.64
C HIS A 96 -0.67 -11.47 -18.77
N HIS A 97 -1.59 -12.16 -19.44
CA HIS A 97 -2.22 -13.32 -18.86
C HIS A 97 -1.12 -14.33 -18.58
N PHE A 98 -0.51 -14.22 -17.41
CA PHE A 98 0.59 -15.09 -17.06
C PHE A 98 0.06 -16.24 -16.20
N LYS A 99 0.62 -17.42 -16.48
CA LYS A 99 0.51 -18.54 -15.56
C LYS A 99 1.44 -18.25 -14.39
N ASN A 100 0.99 -18.55 -13.18
CA ASN A 100 1.82 -18.37 -11.99
C ASN A 100 3.24 -18.95 -12.19
N SER A 101 4.26 -18.15 -11.91
CA SER A 101 5.68 -18.51 -11.97
C SER A 101 6.25 -18.62 -10.56
N GLU A 102 7.34 -19.39 -10.39
CA GLU A 102 8.03 -19.50 -9.09
C GLU A 102 8.49 -18.12 -8.57
N SER A 103 8.92 -17.23 -9.46
CA SER A 103 9.30 -15.86 -9.11
C SER A 103 8.12 -15.05 -8.54
N PHE A 104 6.91 -15.24 -9.05
CA PHE A 104 5.72 -14.55 -8.55
C PHE A 104 5.28 -15.13 -7.20
N ILE A 105 5.34 -16.45 -7.02
CA ILE A 105 5.08 -17.08 -5.72
C ILE A 105 6.08 -16.58 -4.68
N LYS A 106 7.36 -16.50 -5.02
CA LYS A 106 8.39 -15.99 -4.13
C LYS A 106 8.10 -14.55 -3.73
N PHE A 107 7.76 -13.70 -4.69
CA PHE A 107 7.33 -12.32 -4.41
C PHE A 107 6.14 -12.25 -3.45
N LEU A 108 5.09 -13.05 -3.64
CA LEU A 108 3.95 -13.11 -2.73
C LEU A 108 4.34 -13.63 -1.34
N THR A 109 5.30 -14.56 -1.28
CA THR A 109 5.82 -15.11 -0.02
C THR A 109 6.60 -14.04 0.74
N GLU A 110 7.46 -13.28 0.07
CA GLU A 110 8.22 -12.16 0.66
C GLU A 110 7.26 -11.10 1.24
N ILE A 111 6.15 -10.81 0.56
CA ILE A 111 5.09 -9.94 1.11
C ILE A 111 4.44 -10.56 2.35
N SER A 112 4.17 -11.87 2.34
CA SER A 112 3.54 -12.57 3.48
C SER A 112 4.39 -12.63 4.75
N GLU A 113 5.70 -12.39 4.63
CA GLU A 113 6.65 -12.37 5.75
C GLU A 113 6.76 -11.00 6.41
N LEU A 114 6.23 -9.94 5.77
CA LEU A 114 6.15 -8.61 6.36
C LEU A 114 5.16 -8.60 7.55
N PRO A 115 5.42 -7.79 8.60
CA PRO A 115 4.49 -7.64 9.70
C PRO A 115 3.12 -7.19 9.20
N GLU A 116 2.04 -7.79 9.70
CA GLU A 116 0.69 -7.37 9.31
C GLU A 116 0.48 -5.88 9.61
N SER A 117 0.32 -5.08 8.55
CA SER A 117 -0.09 -3.68 8.62
C SER A 117 -1.53 -3.55 8.12
N GLN A 118 -2.20 -2.43 8.41
CA GLN A 118 -3.57 -2.19 7.93
C GLN A 118 -3.68 -2.23 6.39
N ARG A 119 -2.56 -2.03 5.66
CA ARG A 119 -2.53 -1.97 4.21
C ARG A 119 -1.96 -3.23 3.55
N LEU A 120 -1.38 -4.15 4.32
CA LEU A 120 -0.90 -5.43 3.82
C LEU A 120 -2.03 -6.46 3.82
N SER A 121 -2.07 -7.29 2.77
CA SER A 121 -3.04 -8.38 2.70
C SER A 121 -2.68 -9.47 3.70
N THR A 122 -3.70 -10.11 4.28
CA THR A 122 -3.47 -11.20 5.24
C THR A 122 -2.73 -12.36 4.59
N LYS A 123 -1.95 -13.09 5.40
CA LYS A 123 -1.23 -14.28 4.91
C LYS A 123 -2.16 -15.32 4.30
N SER A 124 -3.32 -15.55 4.92
CA SER A 124 -4.34 -16.47 4.41
C SER A 124 -4.85 -16.08 3.02
N PHE A 125 -5.04 -14.78 2.78
CA PHE A 125 -5.41 -14.27 1.47
C PHE A 125 -4.30 -14.48 0.45
N LEU A 126 -3.04 -14.17 0.78
CA LEU A 126 -1.90 -14.36 -0.12
C LEU A 126 -1.67 -15.84 -0.47
N ASP A 127 -1.86 -16.74 0.49
CA ASP A 127 -1.80 -18.19 0.30
C ASP A 127 -2.91 -18.69 -0.65
N GLU A 128 -4.13 -18.18 -0.54
CA GLU A 128 -5.20 -18.51 -1.49
C GLU A 128 -4.93 -17.89 -2.87
N PHE A 129 -4.52 -16.63 -2.89
CA PHE A 129 -4.25 -15.87 -4.10
C PHE A 129 -3.17 -16.54 -4.94
N SER A 130 -2.06 -16.95 -4.31
CA SER A 130 -0.94 -17.64 -4.98
C SER A 130 -1.31 -18.98 -5.59
N ARG A 131 -2.36 -19.67 -5.13
CA ARG A 131 -2.80 -20.95 -5.72
C ARG A 131 -3.55 -20.77 -7.05
N LYS A 132 -3.93 -19.55 -7.40
CA LYS A 132 -4.66 -19.28 -8.64
C LYS A 132 -3.72 -19.40 -9.84
N LYS A 133 -4.24 -19.94 -10.94
CA LYS A 133 -3.44 -20.32 -12.12
C LYS A 133 -3.14 -19.13 -13.04
N HIS A 134 -4.08 -18.19 -13.16
CA HIS A 134 -4.06 -17.13 -14.16
C HIS A 134 -4.34 -15.76 -13.55
N PHE A 135 -3.46 -14.80 -13.83
CA PHE A 135 -3.59 -13.43 -13.35
C PHE A 135 -3.64 -12.43 -14.50
N GLN A 136 -4.14 -11.25 -14.18
CA GLN A 136 -4.05 -10.04 -14.98
C GLN A 136 -3.38 -8.97 -14.11
N GLN A 137 -2.42 -8.25 -14.67
CA GLN A 137 -1.75 -7.15 -13.99
C GLN A 137 -2.12 -5.82 -14.65
N LEU A 138 -2.49 -4.85 -13.82
CA LEU A 138 -2.68 -3.46 -14.21
C LEU A 138 -1.65 -2.60 -13.48
N GLN A 139 -1.04 -1.65 -14.17
CA GLN A 139 -0.07 -0.73 -13.57
C GLN A 139 -0.51 0.72 -13.75
N TYR A 140 -0.45 1.47 -12.66
CA TYR A 140 -0.78 2.89 -12.61
C TYR A 140 0.35 3.67 -11.96
N THR A 141 0.56 4.91 -12.38
CA THR A 141 1.26 5.89 -11.54
C THR A 141 0.27 6.37 -10.48
N VAL A 142 0.74 6.42 -9.25
CA VAL A 142 -0.05 6.86 -8.12
C VAL A 142 0.69 7.97 -7.38
N GLU A 143 -0.06 8.99 -6.97
CA GLU A 143 0.38 10.04 -6.07
C GLU A 143 -0.31 9.82 -4.73
N SER A 144 0.47 9.42 -3.73
CA SER A 144 0.01 9.21 -2.36
C SER A 144 0.37 10.42 -1.52
N GLU A 145 -0.62 11.10 -0.95
CA GLU A 145 -0.40 12.14 0.05
C GLU A 145 -0.21 11.47 1.41
N VAL A 146 0.91 11.74 2.06
CA VAL A 146 1.23 11.27 3.40
C VAL A 146 1.39 12.49 4.30
N VAL A 147 0.62 12.51 5.40
CA VAL A 147 0.64 13.58 6.39
C VAL A 147 1.37 13.06 7.62
N ILE A 148 2.39 13.81 8.03
CA ILE A 148 3.16 13.58 9.25
C ILE A 148 2.70 14.62 10.27
N CYS A 149 2.00 14.16 11.30
CA CYS A 149 1.46 15.01 12.34
C CYS A 149 2.15 14.74 13.67
N GLY A 150 2.56 15.77 14.39
CA GLY A 150 3.03 15.64 15.77
C GLY A 150 2.17 16.41 16.74
N PHE A 151 2.01 15.91 17.96
CA PHE A 151 1.30 16.60 19.03
C PHE A 151 2.02 16.44 20.36
N ALA A 152 1.98 17.48 21.19
CA ALA A 152 2.46 17.49 22.57
C ALA A 152 1.47 18.23 23.49
N THR A 153 1.43 17.85 24.77
CA THR A 153 0.52 18.43 25.78
C THR A 153 1.28 19.00 26.97
N GLY A 154 0.58 19.69 27.87
CA GLY A 154 1.10 20.20 29.14
C GLY A 154 1.88 21.52 29.03
N ASN A 155 2.32 22.06 30.17
CA ASN A 155 2.86 23.43 30.25
C ASN A 155 4.10 23.70 29.38
N ALA A 156 4.89 22.66 29.05
CA ALA A 156 6.03 22.75 28.14
C ALA A 156 5.72 22.27 26.71
N GLY A 157 4.48 21.87 26.43
CA GLY A 157 4.05 21.22 25.19
C GLY A 157 4.38 22.04 23.94
N ARG A 158 4.26 23.37 24.00
CA ARG A 158 4.64 24.25 22.88
C ARG A 158 6.11 24.16 22.50
N ASN A 159 7.01 24.16 23.49
CA ASN A 159 8.44 24.06 23.25
C ASN A 159 8.82 22.65 22.79
N THR A 160 8.26 21.63 23.42
CA THR A 160 8.42 20.22 23.01
C THR A 160 7.97 20.03 21.56
N ASN A 161 6.79 20.53 21.20
CA ASN A 161 6.26 20.45 19.85
C ASN A 161 7.17 21.14 18.82
N LYS A 162 7.76 22.29 19.16
CA LYS A 162 8.74 22.96 18.30
C LYS A 162 9.96 22.09 18.02
N TRP A 163 10.55 21.46 19.04
CA TRP A 163 11.69 20.56 18.86
C TRP A 163 11.33 19.34 18.00
N ILE A 164 10.14 18.77 18.22
CA ILE A 164 9.67 17.64 17.42
C ILE A 164 9.43 18.05 15.98
N TYR A 165 8.83 19.22 15.74
CA TYR A 165 8.62 19.77 14.41
C TYR A 165 9.93 19.96 13.65
N ASP A 166 10.91 20.64 14.26
CA ASP A 166 12.21 20.90 13.62
C ASP A 166 12.93 19.57 13.27
N ALA A 167 12.84 18.58 14.15
CA ALA A 167 13.38 17.23 13.93
C ALA A 167 12.63 16.47 12.83
N ALA A 168 11.30 16.47 12.86
CA ALA A 168 10.45 15.80 11.87
C ALA A 168 10.62 16.40 10.47
N LEU A 169 10.76 17.73 10.37
CA LEU A 169 11.04 18.41 9.12
C LEU A 169 12.41 18.00 8.57
N ALA A 170 13.45 17.96 9.41
CA ALA A 170 14.77 17.50 8.99
C ALA A 170 14.76 16.06 8.47
N VAL A 171 14.08 15.15 9.18
CA VAL A 171 13.88 13.76 8.73
C VAL A 171 13.13 13.71 7.39
N THR A 172 12.10 14.54 7.22
CA THR A 172 11.35 14.63 5.95
C THR A 172 12.23 15.06 4.78
N LEU A 173 13.16 15.98 5.00
CA LEU A 173 14.11 16.42 3.95
C LEU A 173 15.10 15.32 3.57
N LEU A 174 15.57 14.52 4.54
CA LEU A 174 16.43 13.37 4.29
C LEU A 174 15.69 12.27 3.52
N MET A 175 14.43 12.01 3.91
CA MET A 175 13.56 11.03 3.28
C MET A 175 13.45 11.23 1.76
N ALA A 176 13.43 12.48 1.29
CA ALA A 176 13.35 12.79 -0.13
C ALA A 176 14.60 12.39 -0.95
N ASN A 177 15.74 12.20 -0.28
CA ASN A 177 16.96 11.71 -0.89
C ASN A 177 17.13 10.19 -0.69
N ASP A 178 16.79 9.69 0.49
CA ASP A 178 17.06 8.30 0.86
C ASP A 178 16.05 7.32 0.27
N LEU A 179 14.74 7.64 0.31
CA LEU A 179 13.72 6.71 -0.16
C LEU A 179 13.82 6.37 -1.66
N PRO A 180 14.15 7.31 -2.57
CA PRO A 180 14.39 6.97 -3.98
C PRO A 180 15.59 6.03 -4.20
N VAL A 181 16.58 6.06 -3.30
CA VAL A 181 17.74 5.15 -3.34
C VAL A 181 17.36 3.75 -2.83
N LEU A 182 16.58 3.69 -1.75
CA LEU A 182 16.10 2.44 -1.16
C LEU A 182 15.04 1.75 -2.04
N TYR A 183 14.18 2.54 -2.68
CA TYR A 183 13.07 2.08 -3.51
C TYR A 183 13.15 2.72 -4.90
N PRO A 184 13.90 2.13 -5.84
CA PRO A 184 14.02 2.67 -7.19
C PRO A 184 12.67 2.87 -7.87
N GLY A 185 12.42 4.08 -8.39
CA GLY A 185 11.16 4.47 -9.01
C GLY A 185 10.15 5.13 -8.07
N LEU A 186 10.45 5.24 -6.78
CA LEU A 186 9.77 6.14 -5.85
C LEU A 186 10.35 7.55 -5.97
N THR A 187 9.48 8.55 -6.08
CA THR A 187 9.83 9.96 -5.99
C THR A 187 9.11 10.57 -4.79
N VAL A 188 9.83 11.35 -3.99
CA VAL A 188 9.24 12.06 -2.85
C VAL A 188 9.29 13.55 -3.14
N PHE A 189 8.13 14.19 -3.19
CA PHE A 189 8.03 15.64 -3.28
C PHE A 189 7.95 16.23 -1.87
N LEU A 190 8.84 17.20 -1.63
CA LEU A 190 8.91 17.93 -0.38
C LEU A 190 7.61 18.70 -0.09
N PRO A 191 7.33 18.98 1.19
CA PRO A 191 6.16 19.76 1.56
C PRO A 191 6.21 21.15 0.92
N GLU A 192 5.15 21.50 0.20
CA GLU A 192 4.94 22.86 -0.32
C GLU A 192 4.45 23.79 0.81
N ASP A 193 3.63 23.24 1.71
CA ASP A 193 3.13 23.92 2.90
C ASP A 193 3.30 23.02 4.14
N THR A 194 3.88 23.57 5.19
CA THR A 194 3.94 22.95 6.53
C THR A 194 3.20 23.85 7.50
N GLU A 195 2.36 23.27 8.37
CA GLU A 195 1.58 24.03 9.35
C GLU A 195 2.15 23.83 10.75
N PRO A 196 3.06 24.70 11.23
CA PRO A 196 3.54 24.65 12.59
C PRO A 196 2.55 25.32 13.56
N ASN A 197 2.54 24.86 14.81
CA ASN A 197 1.74 25.44 15.92
C ASN A 197 0.22 25.28 15.78
N LEU A 198 -0.24 24.14 15.27
CA LEU A 198 -1.63 23.75 15.44
C LEU A 198 -1.96 23.72 16.93
N SER A 199 -3.15 24.16 17.31
CA SER A 199 -3.61 24.06 18.69
C SER A 199 -5.08 23.72 18.73
N THR A 200 -5.45 22.78 19.59
CA THR A 200 -6.84 22.47 19.89
C THR A 200 -7.09 22.63 21.39
N ALA A 201 -8.27 23.16 21.71
CA ALA A 201 -8.80 23.28 23.06
C ALA A 201 -9.96 22.29 23.30
N ASP A 202 -10.18 21.35 22.39
CA ASP A 202 -11.28 20.38 22.45
C ASP A 202 -11.04 19.28 23.50
N PHE A 203 -9.86 19.29 24.13
CA PHE A 203 -9.43 18.35 25.17
C PHE A 203 -9.20 19.06 26.51
N SER A 204 -9.13 18.30 27.60
CA SER A 204 -8.96 18.81 28.97
C SER A 204 -7.66 19.59 29.22
N GLU A 205 -6.66 19.42 28.36
CA GLU A 205 -5.38 20.13 28.38
C GLU A 205 -5.12 20.75 27.00
N PRO A 206 -4.41 21.89 26.90
CA PRO A 206 -4.02 22.45 25.62
C PRO A 206 -3.06 21.50 24.88
N PHE A 207 -3.34 21.28 23.60
CA PHE A 207 -2.47 20.56 22.69
C PHE A 207 -1.77 21.54 21.75
N TRP A 208 -0.50 21.27 21.46
CA TRP A 208 0.23 21.92 20.38
C TRP A 208 0.68 20.86 19.40
N GLY A 209 0.49 21.11 18.11
CA GLY A 209 0.84 20.18 17.07
C GLY A 209 1.45 20.83 15.85
N PHE A 210 1.71 20.01 14.85
CA PHE A 210 2.13 20.41 13.52
C PHE A 210 1.64 19.39 12.49
N GLU A 211 1.56 19.82 11.24
CA GLU A 211 1.35 18.97 10.07
C GLU A 211 2.42 19.24 9.00
N ILE A 212 2.99 18.17 8.47
CA ILE A 212 3.90 18.19 7.32
C ILE A 212 3.31 17.25 6.27
N ARG A 213 2.98 17.79 5.10
CA ARG A 213 2.39 17.00 4.00
C ARG A 213 3.43 16.69 2.95
N VAL A 214 3.63 15.42 2.64
CA VAL A 214 4.53 14.99 1.57
C VAL A 214 3.76 14.22 0.51
N ARG A 215 4.24 14.26 -0.74
CA ARG A 215 3.67 13.45 -1.82
C ARG A 215 4.67 12.40 -2.25
N LEU A 216 4.26 11.14 -2.22
CA LEU A 216 5.02 10.01 -2.74
C LEU A 216 4.44 9.62 -4.09
N VAL A 217 5.28 9.59 -5.11
CA VAL A 217 4.90 9.23 -6.48
C VAL A 217 5.62 7.96 -6.89
N GLN A 218 4.86 6.94 -7.23
CA GLN A 218 5.39 5.63 -7.57
C GLN A 218 4.43 4.86 -8.48
N SER A 219 4.85 3.67 -8.93
CA SER A 219 3.94 2.76 -9.61
C SER A 219 3.13 1.94 -8.60
N LYS A 220 1.85 1.72 -8.88
CA LYS A 220 0.96 0.79 -8.17
C LYS A 220 0.62 -0.36 -9.10
N SER A 221 0.80 -1.59 -8.62
CA SER A 221 0.39 -2.79 -9.34
C SER A 221 -0.89 -3.36 -8.74
N ILE A 222 -1.86 -3.66 -9.60
CA ILE A 222 -3.11 -4.32 -9.24
C ILE A 222 -3.12 -5.67 -9.95
N PHE A 223 -3.05 -6.74 -9.17
CA PHE A 223 -3.17 -8.10 -9.66
C PHE A 223 -4.60 -8.57 -9.45
N ARG A 224 -5.24 -9.07 -10.51
CA ARG A 224 -6.56 -9.69 -10.44
C ARG A 224 -6.47 -11.12 -10.94
N THR A 225 -7.09 -12.05 -10.23
CA THR A 225 -7.32 -13.39 -10.78
C THR A 225 -8.22 -13.28 -12.00
N LYS A 226 -7.80 -13.79 -13.15
CA LYS A 226 -8.55 -13.60 -14.39
C LYS A 226 -9.98 -14.19 -14.24
N PRO A 227 -11.05 -13.37 -14.37
CA PRO A 227 -12.42 -13.88 -14.35
C PRO A 227 -12.67 -14.85 -15.51
N ALA A 228 -13.51 -15.86 -15.28
CA ALA A 228 -13.82 -16.89 -16.27
C ALA A 228 -14.34 -16.30 -17.59
N PHE A 229 -15.18 -15.26 -17.51
CA PHE A 229 -15.75 -14.60 -18.69
C PHE A 229 -14.75 -13.85 -19.58
N LEU A 230 -13.53 -13.59 -19.11
CA LEU A 230 -12.46 -12.99 -19.92
C LEU A 230 -11.57 -14.03 -20.61
N PHE A 231 -11.79 -15.32 -20.33
CA PHE A 231 -11.23 -16.36 -21.20
C PHE A 231 -12.09 -16.44 -22.45
N PRO A 232 -11.49 -16.34 -23.65
CA PRO A 232 -12.25 -16.64 -24.85
C PRO A 232 -12.81 -18.07 -24.74
N ASP A 233 -14.09 -18.25 -25.08
CA ASP A 233 -14.76 -19.55 -25.24
C ASP A 233 -14.20 -20.32 -26.46
N THR A 234 -12.88 -20.35 -26.60
CA THR A 234 -12.18 -21.20 -27.55
C THR A 234 -12.27 -22.63 -27.06
N ARG A 235 -13.36 -23.31 -27.43
CA ARG A 235 -13.58 -24.75 -27.21
C ARG A 235 -12.62 -25.62 -28.03
N SER A 236 -12.00 -25.05 -29.06
CA SER A 236 -11.02 -25.71 -29.93
C SER A 236 -10.12 -24.68 -30.59
N PHE A 237 -8.92 -25.09 -30.96
CA PHE A 237 -8.03 -24.36 -31.84
C PHE A 237 -7.47 -25.33 -32.88
N ASP A 238 -7.55 -24.96 -34.16
CA ASP A 238 -6.98 -25.74 -35.24
C ASP A 238 -5.52 -25.32 -35.46
N VAL A 239 -4.60 -26.25 -35.22
CA VAL A 239 -3.17 -26.03 -35.46
C VAL A 239 -2.84 -26.45 -36.90
N PHE A 240 -2.58 -25.49 -37.78
CA PHE A 240 -2.12 -25.78 -39.15
C PHE A 240 -0.61 -25.59 -39.27
N LEU A 241 0.13 -26.68 -39.41
CA LEU A 241 1.58 -26.65 -39.64
C LEU A 241 1.87 -26.81 -41.14
N THR A 242 2.27 -25.73 -41.80
CA THR A 242 2.73 -25.78 -43.19
C THR A 242 4.07 -26.52 -43.28
N ARG A 243 4.12 -27.58 -44.09
CA ARG A 243 5.29 -28.47 -44.34
C ARG A 243 5.68 -29.43 -43.20
N SER A 244 4.80 -29.71 -42.23
CA SER A 244 5.07 -30.79 -41.27
C SER A 244 5.02 -32.16 -41.96
N ARG A 245 6.10 -32.95 -41.85
CA ARG A 245 6.12 -34.38 -42.25
C ARG A 245 5.62 -35.31 -41.15
N THR A 246 5.34 -34.77 -39.96
CA THR A 246 4.94 -35.48 -38.76
C THR A 246 3.43 -35.32 -38.55
N ARG A 247 2.72 -36.45 -38.47
CA ARG A 247 1.35 -36.49 -37.96
C ARG A 247 1.38 -36.40 -36.44
N LEU A 248 0.59 -35.50 -35.90
CA LEU A 248 0.33 -35.40 -34.46
C LEU A 248 -0.79 -36.39 -34.11
N GLU A 249 -0.43 -37.65 -33.88
CA GLU A 249 -1.35 -38.70 -33.39
C GLU A 249 -1.03 -38.95 -31.90
N GLY A 250 -1.95 -38.59 -30.99
CA GLY A 250 -1.82 -38.82 -29.54
C GLY A 250 -2.76 -37.96 -28.68
N ASN A 251 -3.02 -38.39 -27.45
CA ASN A 251 -3.73 -37.57 -26.45
C ASN A 251 -2.77 -36.51 -25.89
N PHE A 252 -2.97 -35.24 -26.25
CA PHE A 252 -2.11 -34.10 -25.87
C PHE A 252 -2.26 -33.65 -24.41
N GLY A 253 -2.69 -34.53 -23.50
CA GLY A 253 -2.72 -34.25 -22.06
C GLY A 253 -3.59 -33.06 -21.65
N LEU A 254 -4.61 -32.72 -22.45
CA LEU A 254 -5.61 -31.68 -22.14
C LEU A 254 -6.77 -32.21 -21.28
N GLU A 255 -6.74 -33.49 -20.89
CA GLU A 255 -7.65 -34.01 -19.88
C GLU A 255 -7.22 -33.42 -18.53
N ASP A 256 -8.01 -32.46 -18.03
CA ASP A 256 -7.95 -32.05 -16.63
C ASP A 256 -8.09 -33.32 -15.79
N LYS A 257 -7.03 -33.69 -15.07
CA LYS A 257 -7.11 -34.77 -14.09
C LYS A 257 -8.13 -34.36 -13.01
N PRO A 258 -9.02 -35.28 -12.61
CA PRO A 258 -10.10 -35.01 -11.66
C PRO A 258 -9.59 -34.55 -10.30
#